data_AF-A0A7V6U7M1-F1
#
_entry.id   AF-A0A7V6U7M1-F1
#
_cell.length_a   1.000
_cell.length_b   1.000
_cell.length_c   1.000
_cell.angle_alpha   90.00
_cell.angle_beta   90.00
_cell.angle_gamma   90.00
#
_symmetry.space_group_name_H-M   'P 1'
#
loop_
_entity.id
_entity.type
_entity.pdbx_description
1 polymer ?
#
loop_
_entity_poly.entity_id
_entity_poly.type
_entity_poly.pdbx_seq_one_letter_code
_entity_poly.pdbx_strand_id
1 'polypeptide(L)'
;MKFLSWFMIIIMSIAGIGAGLYFLPVTRDLVINTVKDIPVLSNYIKPAEKKVDQTISLEENIKELKKQIETLNTKLRETGNELELARLQIKRKEEAIVNLERELTLIKSGTEQKSKNIKKLASILENMDTKSASRLINNMDEQRAVDVLAQLDKEIAGKILGYLEPSKAVSLFNKLGWGG
;
A
#
# COMPACT_ATOMS: atom_id res chain seq x y z
N MET A 1 -91.21 6.32 20.33
CA MET A 1 -89.80 6.71 20.59
C MET A 1 -89.15 6.06 21.82
N LYS A 2 -89.89 5.56 22.82
CA LYS A 2 -89.29 4.94 24.03
C LYS A 2 -88.57 3.60 23.78
N PHE A 3 -89.01 2.80 22.80
CA PHE A 3 -88.37 1.52 22.43
C PHE A 3 -86.98 1.68 21.80
N LEU A 4 -86.76 2.74 21.00
CA LEU A 4 -85.47 2.98 20.35
C LEU A 4 -84.39 3.40 21.36
N SER A 5 -84.79 4.16 22.39
CA SER A 5 -83.90 4.56 23.47
C SER A 5 -83.45 3.36 24.32
N TRP A 6 -84.34 2.40 24.58
CA TRP A 6 -83.99 1.21 25.37
C TRP A 6 -83.05 0.25 24.61
N PHE A 7 -83.23 0.11 23.30
CA PHE A 7 -82.35 -0.71 22.46
C PHE A 7 -80.91 -0.13 22.41
N MET A 8 -80.78 1.19 22.37
CA MET A 8 -79.47 1.85 22.37
C MET A 8 -78.73 1.64 23.70
N ILE A 9 -79.45 1.65 24.84
CA ILE A 9 -78.85 1.39 26.16
C ILE A 9 -78.34 -0.05 26.25
N ILE A 10 -79.11 -1.02 25.74
CA ILE A 10 -78.71 -2.44 25.74
C ILE A 10 -77.45 -2.65 24.89
N ILE A 11 -77.37 -2.04 23.71
CA ILE A 11 -76.17 -2.09 22.85
C ILE A 11 -74.95 -1.49 23.58
N MET A 12 -75.14 -0.36 24.28
CA MET A 12 -74.06 0.33 24.96
C MET A 12 -73.55 -0.45 26.19
N SER A 13 -74.44 -1.16 26.90
CA SER A 13 -74.06 -2.06 27.98
C SER A 13 -73.29 -3.29 27.48
N ILE A 14 -73.71 -3.89 26.36
CA ILE A 14 -73.00 -5.01 25.75
C ILE A 14 -71.60 -4.58 25.27
N ALA A 15 -71.49 -3.39 24.67
CA ALA A 15 -70.22 -2.84 24.25
C ALA A 15 -69.27 -2.56 25.43
N GLY A 16 -69.79 -2.02 26.54
CA GLY A 16 -69.01 -1.77 27.76
C GLY A 16 -68.49 -3.05 28.41
N ILE A 17 -69.33 -4.08 28.51
CA ILE A 17 -68.95 -5.39 29.05
C ILE A 17 -67.89 -6.07 28.16
N GLY A 18 -68.07 -6.00 26.84
CA GLY A 18 -67.10 -6.54 25.88
C GLY A 18 -65.74 -5.85 25.95
N ALA A 19 -65.71 -4.52 26.08
CA ALA A 19 -64.48 -3.75 26.23
C ALA A 19 -63.76 -4.05 27.56
N GLY A 20 -64.51 -4.19 28.67
CA GLY A 20 -63.96 -4.56 29.97
C GLY A 20 -63.34 -5.97 29.97
N LEU A 21 -64.01 -6.93 29.32
CA LEU A 21 -63.50 -8.31 29.19
C LEU A 21 -62.30 -8.43 28.23
N TYR A 22 -62.16 -7.53 27.26
CA TYR A 22 -60.98 -7.51 26.36
C TYR A 22 -59.69 -7.09 27.07
N PHE A 23 -59.79 -6.24 28.10
CA PHE A 23 -58.63 -5.70 28.81
C PHE A 23 -58.02 -6.69 29.82
N LEU A 24 -58.76 -7.71 30.25
CA LEU A 24 -58.28 -8.78 31.13
C LEU A 24 -57.57 -9.89 30.33
N PRO A 25 -56.32 -10.26 30.66
CA PRO A 25 -55.53 -11.23 29.87
C PRO A 25 -56.09 -12.66 29.90
N VAL A 26 -56.86 -13.03 30.92
CA VAL A 26 -57.42 -14.39 31.11
C VAL A 26 -58.67 -14.63 30.24
N THR A 27 -59.39 -13.58 29.84
CA THR A 27 -60.67 -13.70 29.13
C THR A 27 -60.59 -13.41 27.63
N ARG A 28 -59.40 -13.07 27.11
CA ARG A 28 -59.21 -12.71 25.68
C ARG A 28 -59.61 -13.82 24.72
N ASP A 29 -59.22 -15.06 24.99
CA ASP A 29 -59.50 -16.19 24.09
C ASP A 29 -61.01 -16.51 24.03
N LEU A 30 -61.72 -16.40 25.15
CA LEU A 30 -63.17 -16.62 25.24
C LEU A 30 -63.95 -15.53 24.48
N VAL A 31 -63.51 -14.26 24.60
CA VAL A 31 -64.14 -13.13 23.89
C VAL A 31 -63.94 -13.27 22.37
N ILE A 32 -62.73 -13.60 21.91
CA ILE A 32 -62.44 -13.74 20.48
C ILE A 32 -63.25 -14.88 19.85
N ASN A 33 -63.39 -16.03 20.53
CA ASN A 33 -64.17 -17.15 20.01
C ASN A 33 -65.69 -16.86 20.02
N THR A 34 -66.21 -16.21 21.05
CA THR A 34 -67.64 -15.85 21.11
C THR A 34 -68.03 -14.81 20.05
N VAL A 35 -67.14 -13.87 19.71
CA VAL A 35 -67.43 -12.86 18.67
C VAL A 35 -67.29 -13.43 17.24
N LYS A 36 -66.49 -14.48 17.04
CA LYS A 36 -66.41 -15.19 15.74
C LYS A 36 -67.74 -15.85 15.33
N ASP A 37 -68.54 -16.29 16.30
CA ASP A 37 -69.82 -16.97 16.05
C ASP A 37 -70.98 -16.01 15.75
N ILE A 38 -70.75 -14.69 15.83
CA ILE A 38 -71.75 -13.68 15.47
C ILE A 38 -71.56 -13.32 13.98
N PRO A 39 -72.51 -13.67 13.08
CA PRO A 39 -72.34 -13.53 11.63
C PRO A 39 -72.01 -12.11 11.15
N VAL A 40 -72.42 -11.09 11.91
CA VAL A 40 -72.26 -9.67 11.55
C VAL A 40 -70.86 -9.12 11.87
N LEU A 41 -70.15 -9.69 12.85
CA LEU A 41 -68.89 -9.14 13.37
C LEU A 41 -67.63 -9.84 12.82
N SER A 42 -67.78 -10.96 12.12
CA SER A 42 -66.68 -11.75 11.54
C SER A 42 -65.80 -10.96 10.56
N ASN A 43 -66.39 -10.03 9.79
CA ASN A 43 -65.66 -9.26 8.77
C ASN A 43 -64.76 -8.15 9.33
N TYR A 44 -64.89 -7.80 10.61
CA TYR A 44 -64.12 -6.72 11.24
C TYR A 44 -62.99 -7.22 12.15
N ILE A 45 -62.91 -8.53 12.41
CA ILE A 45 -61.84 -9.15 13.18
C ILE A 45 -60.80 -9.69 12.21
N LYS A 46 -59.73 -8.93 11.98
CA LYS A 46 -58.52 -9.46 11.32
C LYS A 46 -57.78 -10.38 12.29
N PRO A 47 -57.58 -11.68 11.96
CA PRO A 47 -56.72 -12.55 12.75
C PRO A 47 -55.30 -11.98 12.80
N ALA A 48 -54.62 -12.16 13.93
CA ALA A 48 -53.30 -11.63 14.25
C ALA A 48 -52.13 -12.27 13.46
N GLU A 49 -52.32 -12.60 12.18
CA GLU A 49 -51.32 -13.29 11.35
C GLU A 49 -50.24 -12.35 10.76
N LYS A 50 -50.48 -11.03 10.69
CA LYS A 50 -49.53 -10.08 10.07
C LYS A 50 -48.26 -9.75 10.89
N LYS A 51 -48.17 -10.16 12.16
CA LYS A 51 -46.99 -9.87 13.01
C LYS A 51 -45.87 -10.92 12.87
N VAL A 52 -46.19 -12.13 12.42
CA VAL A 52 -45.20 -13.21 12.31
C VAL A 52 -44.31 -13.00 11.08
N ASP A 53 -44.89 -12.63 9.92
CA ASP A 53 -44.16 -12.37 8.67
C ASP A 53 -43.16 -11.19 8.75
N GLN A 54 -43.56 -10.10 9.39
CA GLN A 54 -42.66 -8.94 9.57
C GLN A 54 -41.50 -9.25 10.51
N THR A 55 -41.73 -10.08 11.54
CA THR A 55 -40.67 -10.42 12.51
C THR A 55 -39.63 -11.34 11.87
N ILE A 56 -40.06 -12.30 11.04
CA ILE A 56 -39.17 -13.19 10.27
C ILE A 56 -38.31 -12.38 9.28
N SER A 57 -38.91 -11.42 8.57
CA SER A 57 -38.18 -10.54 7.63
C SER A 57 -37.15 -9.63 8.34
N LEU A 58 -37.44 -9.13 9.55
CA LEU A 58 -36.49 -8.34 10.31
C LEU A 58 -35.31 -9.17 10.83
N GLU A 59 -35.55 -10.41 11.29
CA GLU A 59 -34.48 -11.30 11.73
C GLU A 59 -33.53 -11.69 10.60
N GLU A 60 -34.06 -11.94 9.40
CA GLU A 60 -33.26 -12.23 8.20
C GLU A 60 -32.39 -11.03 7.80
N ASN A 61 -32.96 -9.82 7.82
CA ASN A 61 -32.20 -8.59 7.56
C ASN A 61 -31.11 -8.32 8.62
N ILE A 62 -31.39 -8.58 9.90
CA ILE A 62 -30.38 -8.46 10.98
C ILE A 62 -29.25 -9.46 10.77
N LYS A 63 -29.56 -10.68 10.35
CA LYS A 63 -28.56 -11.72 10.06
C LYS A 63 -27.68 -11.33 8.87
N GLU A 64 -28.27 -10.81 7.81
CA GLU A 64 -27.54 -10.35 6.62
C GLU A 64 -26.67 -9.12 6.93
N LEU A 65 -27.19 -8.14 7.66
CA LEU A 65 -26.41 -6.97 8.10
C LEU A 65 -25.23 -7.38 9.01
N LYS A 66 -25.41 -8.34 9.92
CA LYS A 66 -24.31 -8.87 10.74
C LYS A 66 -23.23 -9.52 9.88
N LYS A 67 -23.62 -10.31 8.88
CA LYS A 67 -22.68 -10.95 7.94
C LYS A 67 -21.93 -9.91 7.10
N GLN A 68 -22.60 -8.84 6.66
CA GLN A 68 -21.96 -7.75 5.93
C GLN A 68 -20.98 -6.97 6.81
N ILE A 69 -21.32 -6.70 8.07
CA ILE A 69 -20.41 -6.06 9.04
C ILE A 69 -19.17 -6.94 9.27
N GLU A 70 -19.34 -8.26 9.43
CA GLU A 70 -18.23 -9.19 9.57
C GLU A 70 -17.34 -9.23 8.33
N THR A 71 -17.95 -9.25 7.14
CA THR A 71 -17.24 -9.20 5.85
C THR A 71 -16.49 -7.88 5.65
N LEU A 72 -17.08 -6.76 6.07
CA LEU A 72 -16.44 -5.44 6.00
C LEU A 72 -15.29 -5.32 7.01
N ASN A 73 -15.47 -5.80 8.23
CA ASN A 73 -14.42 -5.81 9.25
C ASN A 73 -13.22 -6.68 8.86
N THR A 74 -13.48 -7.84 8.25
CA THR A 74 -12.43 -8.72 7.73
C THR A 74 -11.65 -8.04 6.60
N LYS A 75 -12.35 -7.47 5.61
CA LYS A 75 -11.71 -6.69 4.53
C LYS A 75 -10.92 -5.49 5.07
N LEU A 76 -11.48 -4.74 6.03
CA LEU A 76 -10.82 -3.58 6.63
C LEU A 76 -9.52 -3.99 7.33
N ARG A 77 -9.54 -5.14 8.03
CA ARG A 77 -8.34 -5.71 8.66
C ARG A 77 -7.31 -6.17 7.63
N GLU A 78 -7.74 -6.84 6.56
CA GLU A 78 -6.86 -7.28 5.47
C GLU A 78 -6.19 -6.09 4.78
N THR A 79 -6.98 -5.09 4.36
CA THR A 79 -6.46 -3.84 3.77
C THR A 79 -5.55 -3.09 4.74
N GLY A 80 -5.86 -3.08 6.04
CA GLY A 80 -4.99 -2.50 7.07
C GLY A 80 -3.63 -3.18 7.13
N ASN A 81 -3.61 -4.51 7.13
CA ASN A 81 -2.38 -5.31 7.13
C ASN A 81 -1.57 -5.11 5.84
N GLU A 82 -2.22 -5.11 4.67
CA GLU A 82 -1.57 -4.84 3.39
C GLU A 82 -0.95 -3.45 3.35
N LEU A 83 -1.66 -2.44 3.86
CA LEU A 83 -1.15 -1.07 3.95
C LEU A 83 0.07 -0.98 4.87
N GLU A 84 0.05 -1.70 6.00
CA GLU A 84 1.20 -1.75 6.90
C GLU A 84 2.41 -2.43 6.25
N LEU A 85 2.20 -3.56 5.56
CA LEU A 85 3.25 -4.23 4.80
C LEU A 85 3.82 -3.33 3.70
N ALA A 86 2.96 -2.63 2.95
CA ALA A 86 3.38 -1.68 1.94
C ALA A 86 4.19 -0.52 2.53
N ARG A 87 3.77 0.02 3.69
CA ARG A 87 4.51 1.06 4.41
C ARG A 87 5.89 0.58 4.87
N LEU A 88 5.99 -0.64 5.38
CA LEU A 88 7.27 -1.25 5.77
C LEU A 88 8.19 -1.45 4.55
N GLN A 89 7.64 -1.87 3.41
CA GLN A 89 8.40 -2.01 2.18
C GLN A 89 8.89 -0.66 1.64
N ILE A 90 8.05 0.37 1.66
CA ILE A 90 8.44 1.74 1.28
C ILE A 90 9.60 2.22 2.16
N LYS A 91 9.47 2.09 3.48
CA LYS A 91 10.52 2.49 4.42
C LYS A 91 11.85 1.78 4.15
N ARG A 92 11.83 0.45 3.91
CA ARG A 92 13.04 -0.30 3.56
C ARG A 92 13.66 0.16 2.24
N LYS A 93 12.83 0.47 1.23
CA LYS A 93 13.30 0.97 -0.06
C LYS A 93 13.90 2.38 0.07
N GLU A 94 13.30 3.25 0.86
CA GLU A 94 13.85 4.58 1.16
C GLU A 94 15.21 4.47 1.85
N GLU A 95 15.34 3.61 2.87
CA GLU A 95 16.62 3.35 3.54
C GLU A 95 17.67 2.81 2.56
N ALA A 96 17.29 1.90 1.66
CA ALA A 96 18.18 1.38 0.63
C ALA A 96 18.62 2.46 -0.37
N ILE A 97 17.71 3.33 -0.81
CA ILE A 97 18.03 4.46 -1.71
C ILE A 97 19.04 5.39 -1.05
N VAL A 98 18.82 5.78 0.22
CA VAL A 98 19.73 6.67 0.96
C VAL A 98 21.13 6.06 1.08
N ASN A 99 21.22 4.74 1.32
CA ASN A 99 22.52 4.07 1.41
C ASN A 99 23.22 3.99 0.04
N LEU A 100 22.49 3.64 -1.02
CA LEU A 100 23.03 3.61 -2.38
C LEU A 100 23.49 4.99 -2.85
N GLU A 101 22.74 6.05 -2.56
CA GLU A 101 23.14 7.42 -2.88
C GLU A 101 24.42 7.83 -2.15
N ARG A 102 24.58 7.41 -0.89
CA ARG A 102 25.81 7.65 -0.13
C ARG A 102 27.00 6.93 -0.74
N GLU A 103 26.84 5.65 -1.09
CA GLU A 103 27.90 4.87 -1.76
C GLU A 103 28.29 5.47 -3.11
N LEU A 104 27.31 5.86 -3.93
CA LEU A 104 27.55 6.52 -5.21
C LEU A 104 28.30 7.84 -5.02
N THR A 105 27.96 8.62 -3.99
CA THR A 105 28.64 9.88 -3.68
C THR A 105 30.09 9.64 -3.24
N LEU A 106 30.35 8.61 -2.45
CA LEU A 106 31.70 8.23 -2.03
C LEU A 106 32.55 7.75 -3.23
N ILE A 107 31.98 6.90 -4.09
CA ILE A 107 32.65 6.42 -5.30
C ILE A 107 32.92 7.59 -6.25
N LYS A 108 31.93 8.48 -6.45
CA LYS A 108 32.07 9.64 -7.33
C LYS A 108 33.14 10.61 -6.83
N SER A 109 33.14 10.96 -5.55
CA SER A 109 34.17 11.84 -4.97
C SER A 109 35.56 11.21 -5.02
N GLY A 110 35.68 9.90 -4.76
CA GLY A 110 36.94 9.17 -4.87
C GLY A 110 37.46 9.11 -6.31
N THR A 111 36.59 8.86 -7.28
CA THR A 111 36.95 8.81 -8.71
C THR A 111 37.30 10.19 -9.26
N GLU A 112 36.56 11.25 -8.87
CA GLU A 112 36.90 12.63 -9.22
C GLU A 112 38.24 13.06 -8.65
N GLN A 113 38.52 12.73 -7.39
CA GLN A 113 39.80 13.05 -6.77
C GLN A 113 40.95 12.28 -7.42
N LYS A 114 40.76 10.99 -7.73
CA LYS A 114 41.74 10.19 -8.47
C LYS A 114 41.98 10.81 -9.86
N SER A 115 40.93 11.19 -10.58
CA SER A 115 41.03 11.83 -11.91
C SER A 115 41.79 13.16 -11.84
N LYS A 116 41.47 14.02 -10.86
CA LYS A 116 42.20 15.29 -10.64
C LYS A 116 43.69 15.05 -10.37
N ASN A 117 44.01 14.06 -9.54
CA ASN A 117 45.40 13.72 -9.22
C ASN A 117 46.16 13.19 -10.44
N ILE A 118 45.54 12.32 -11.24
CA ILE A 118 46.14 11.79 -12.47
C ILE A 118 46.37 12.93 -13.48
N LYS A 119 45.39 13.81 -13.69
CA LYS A 119 45.53 14.99 -14.57
C LYS A 119 46.63 15.94 -14.12
N LYS A 120 46.72 16.21 -12.82
CA LYS A 120 47.79 17.05 -12.26
C LYS A 120 49.16 16.41 -12.49
N LEU A 121 49.28 15.11 -12.28
CA LEU A 121 50.53 14.38 -12.52
C LEU A 121 50.91 14.40 -14.01
N ALA A 122 49.95 14.15 -14.90
CA ALA A 122 50.16 14.25 -16.35
C ALA A 122 50.68 15.64 -16.74
N SER A 123 50.03 16.71 -16.28
CA SER A 123 50.48 18.09 -16.55
C SER A 123 51.89 18.39 -16.03
N ILE A 124 52.28 17.83 -14.88
CA ILE A 124 53.66 17.98 -14.37
C ILE A 124 54.66 17.26 -15.28
N LEU A 125 54.35 16.04 -15.72
CA LEU A 125 55.22 15.26 -16.60
C LEU A 125 55.31 15.86 -18.00
N GLU A 126 54.23 16.46 -18.48
CA GLU A 126 54.14 17.12 -19.79
C GLU A 126 55.06 18.34 -19.88
N ASN A 127 55.19 19.10 -18.79
CA ASN A 127 56.06 20.26 -18.70
C ASN A 127 57.51 19.91 -18.31
N MET A 128 57.82 18.63 -18.09
CA MET A 128 59.15 18.14 -17.73
C MET A 128 59.90 17.66 -18.97
N ASP A 129 61.23 17.57 -18.88
CA ASP A 129 62.00 16.92 -19.94
C ASP A 129 61.59 15.44 -20.10
N THR A 130 61.48 14.99 -21.35
CA THR A 130 60.97 13.66 -21.72
C THR A 130 61.77 12.52 -21.09
N LYS A 131 63.09 12.71 -20.88
CA LYS A 131 63.96 11.69 -20.29
C LYS A 131 63.75 11.55 -18.77
N SER A 132 63.45 12.63 -18.08
CA SER A 132 63.06 12.59 -16.67
C SER A 132 61.65 12.06 -16.48
N ALA A 133 60.71 12.47 -17.33
CA ALA A 133 59.35 11.95 -17.30
C ALA A 133 59.31 10.43 -17.53
N SER A 134 60.07 9.92 -18.51
CA SER A 134 60.20 8.47 -18.76
C SER A 134 60.81 7.72 -17.58
N ARG A 135 61.84 8.24 -16.90
CA ARG A 135 62.38 7.64 -15.68
C ARG A 135 61.34 7.52 -14.56
N LEU A 136 60.47 8.53 -14.39
CA LEU A 136 59.40 8.47 -13.41
C LEU A 136 58.35 7.42 -13.78
N ILE A 137 57.93 7.36 -15.04
CA ILE A 137 56.98 6.36 -15.55
C ILE A 137 57.56 4.94 -15.47
N ASN A 138 58.86 4.76 -15.70
CA ASN A 138 59.51 3.45 -15.64
C ASN A 138 59.48 2.86 -14.22
N ASN A 139 59.50 3.72 -13.19
CA ASN A 139 59.39 3.30 -11.79
C ASN A 139 57.94 3.28 -11.26
N MET A 140 56.96 3.71 -12.07
CA MET A 140 55.56 3.76 -11.68
C MET A 140 54.88 2.40 -11.84
N ASP A 141 53.88 2.13 -11.02
CA ASP A 141 53.00 0.97 -11.18
C ASP A 141 52.34 1.01 -12.56
N GLU A 142 52.19 -0.15 -13.18
CA GLU A 142 51.75 -0.24 -14.57
C GLU A 142 50.37 0.42 -14.79
N GLN A 143 49.41 0.21 -13.88
CA GLN A 143 48.10 0.82 -13.99
C GLN A 143 48.15 2.35 -13.87
N ARG A 144 48.97 2.89 -12.96
CA ARG A 144 49.13 4.35 -12.84
C ARG A 144 49.83 4.94 -14.06
N ALA A 145 50.82 4.23 -14.61
CA ALA A 145 51.49 4.63 -15.83
C ALA A 145 50.51 4.71 -17.01
N VAL A 146 49.62 3.72 -17.18
CA VAL A 146 48.55 3.76 -18.18
C VAL A 146 47.61 4.94 -17.93
N ASP A 147 47.09 5.10 -16.71
CA ASP A 147 46.15 6.18 -16.36
C ASP A 147 46.76 7.57 -16.68
N VAL A 148 48.05 7.77 -16.41
CA VAL A 148 48.77 9.03 -16.65
C VAL A 148 49.10 9.23 -18.13
N LEU A 149 49.65 8.22 -18.82
CA LEU A 149 49.97 8.30 -20.25
C LEU A 149 48.72 8.57 -21.09
N ALA A 150 47.57 8.04 -20.69
CA ALA A 150 46.28 8.29 -21.35
C ALA A 150 45.78 9.74 -21.19
N GLN A 151 46.29 10.51 -20.23
CA GLN A 151 45.96 11.93 -20.05
C GLN A 151 46.94 12.89 -20.72
N LEU A 152 48.08 12.40 -21.20
CA LEU A 152 49.08 13.22 -21.90
C LEU A 152 48.72 13.42 -23.36
N ASP A 153 49.25 14.49 -23.96
CA ASP A 153 49.26 14.62 -25.42
C ASP A 153 49.94 13.41 -26.08
N LYS A 154 49.32 12.89 -27.14
CA LYS A 154 49.75 11.65 -27.82
C LYS A 154 51.20 11.71 -28.28
N GLU A 155 51.66 12.87 -28.75
CA GLU A 155 53.04 13.06 -29.19
C GLU A 155 54.02 12.96 -28.01
N ILE A 156 53.69 13.57 -26.88
CA ILE A 156 54.52 13.56 -25.67
C ILE A 156 54.53 12.16 -25.05
N ALA A 157 53.37 11.50 -24.97
CA ALA A 157 53.27 10.12 -24.53
C ALA A 157 54.08 9.17 -25.43
N GLY A 158 54.03 9.34 -26.75
CA GLY A 158 54.84 8.57 -27.71
C GLY A 158 56.34 8.76 -27.51
N LYS A 159 56.79 10.02 -27.31
CA LYS A 159 58.19 10.31 -26.99
C LYS A 159 58.61 9.67 -25.66
N ILE A 160 57.77 9.73 -24.63
CA ILE A 160 58.04 9.09 -23.33
C ILE A 160 58.16 7.58 -23.48
N LEU A 161 57.23 6.92 -24.18
CA LEU A 161 57.29 5.48 -24.45
C LEU A 161 58.59 5.07 -25.14
N GLY A 162 59.10 5.90 -26.06
CA GLY A 162 60.38 5.68 -26.75
C GLY A 162 61.61 5.71 -25.84
N TYR A 163 61.51 6.26 -24.62
CA TYR A 163 62.58 6.28 -23.63
C TYR A 163 62.39 5.27 -22.48
N LEU A 164 61.31 4.47 -22.50
CA LEU A 164 61.08 3.42 -21.49
C LEU A 164 61.87 2.15 -21.78
N GLU A 165 61.95 1.25 -20.80
CA GLU A 165 62.43 -0.11 -21.03
C GLU A 165 61.54 -0.83 -22.07
N PRO A 166 62.12 -1.55 -23.05
CA PRO A 166 61.36 -2.12 -24.17
C PRO A 166 60.17 -2.99 -23.74
N SER A 167 60.36 -3.84 -22.73
CA SER A 167 59.31 -4.71 -22.19
C SER A 167 58.15 -3.92 -21.59
N LYS A 168 58.48 -2.88 -20.82
CA LYS A 168 57.48 -2.00 -20.19
C LYS A 168 56.77 -1.13 -21.21
N ALA A 169 57.50 -0.59 -22.19
CA ALA A 169 56.93 0.19 -23.28
C ALA A 169 55.86 -0.61 -24.05
N VAL A 170 56.17 -1.84 -24.45
CA VAL A 170 55.23 -2.73 -25.15
C VAL A 170 54.01 -3.03 -24.28
N SER A 171 54.21 -3.33 -23.00
CA SER A 171 53.10 -3.63 -22.08
C SER A 171 52.15 -2.44 -21.94
N LEU A 172 52.68 -1.24 -21.73
CA LEU A 172 51.89 -0.01 -21.62
C LEU A 172 51.21 0.35 -22.94
N PHE A 173 51.89 0.22 -24.07
CA PHE A 173 51.36 0.48 -25.41
C PHE A 173 50.14 -0.40 -25.73
N ASN A 174 50.21 -1.68 -25.39
CA ASN A 174 49.09 -2.61 -25.54
C ASN A 174 47.92 -2.25 -24.62
N LYS A 175 48.19 -1.90 -23.35
CA LYS A 175 47.15 -1.50 -22.39
C LYS A 175 46.46 -0.18 -22.74
N LEU A 176 47.16 0.71 -23.45
CA LEU A 176 46.59 1.94 -23.99
C LEU A 176 45.73 1.70 -25.25
N GLY A 177 45.73 0.48 -25.80
CA GLY A 177 45.01 0.16 -27.03
C GLY A 177 45.66 0.77 -28.29
N TRP A 178 46.96 1.09 -28.23
CA TRP A 178 47.70 1.61 -29.39
C TRP A 178 48.38 0.51 -30.20
N GLY A 179 48.39 -0.72 -29.67
CA GLY A 179 49.06 -1.91 -30.24
C GLY A 179 48.22 -2.82 -31.13
N GLY A 180 47.08 -2.36 -31.65
CA GLY A 180 46.20 -3.14 -32.53
C GLY A 180 45.42 -2.28 -33.51
#